data_AF-A0A412I1I5-F1
#
_entry.id   AF-A0A412I1I5-F1
#
_cell.length_a   1.000
_cell.length_b   1.000
_cell.length_c   1.000
_cell.angle_alpha   90.00
_cell.angle_beta   90.00
_cell.angle_gamma   90.00
#
_symmetry.space_group_name_H-M   'P 1'
#
loop_
_entity.id
_entity.type
_entity.pdbx_description
1 polymer ?
#
loop_
_entity_poly.entity_id
_entity_poly.type
_entity_poly.pdbx_seq_one_letter_code
_entity_poly.pdbx_strand_id
1 'polypeptide(L)'
;MSKKRFESLLANYCAPALKQCKYANMFHLPKNDNSIKILIQQYNQQLNSKGIFLILIEQEFQYTIYVYNSKLKDYISSNAVQNFLKSYHYPNTFELCIQELKKRLNTNNFPHEIGVFLGYPLDDVIGFIEHKPFYLVGDWKVYQNVNEAQKQFDLFKQTKEKMLNQIHLGYELAQII
;
A
#
# COMPACT_ATOMS: atom_id res chain seq x y z
N MET A 1 9.74 -17.63 -7.81
CA MET A 1 10.49 -16.63 -7.01
C MET A 1 10.74 -17.28 -5.67
N SER A 2 11.95 -17.18 -5.12
CA SER A 2 12.20 -17.79 -3.80
C SER A 2 11.44 -17.04 -2.70
N LYS A 3 11.03 -17.76 -1.64
CA LYS A 3 10.40 -17.19 -0.43
C LYS A 3 11.22 -16.01 0.10
N LYS A 4 12.54 -16.21 0.28
CA LYS A 4 13.48 -15.18 0.77
C LYS A 4 13.50 -13.92 -0.09
N ARG A 5 13.45 -14.05 -1.42
CA ARG A 5 13.38 -12.91 -2.33
C ARG A 5 12.06 -12.16 -2.19
N PHE A 6 10.95 -12.89 -2.05
CA PHE A 6 9.63 -12.29 -1.86
C PHE A 6 9.52 -11.56 -0.51
N GLU A 7 10.03 -12.15 0.58
CA GLU A 7 10.10 -11.49 1.90
C GLU A 7 10.97 -10.23 1.87
N SER A 8 12.10 -10.27 1.15
CA SER A 8 12.96 -9.09 1.00
C SER A 8 12.24 -7.95 0.25
N LEU A 9 11.42 -8.27 -0.75
CA LEU A 9 10.60 -7.29 -1.47
C LEU A 9 9.49 -6.73 -0.57
N LEU A 10 8.80 -7.59 0.18
CA LEU A 10 7.80 -7.19 1.16
C LEU A 10 8.39 -6.26 2.22
N ALA A 11 9.56 -6.58 2.77
CA ALA A 11 10.24 -5.71 3.72
C ALA A 11 10.68 -4.39 3.08
N ASN A 12 11.23 -4.41 1.86
CA ASN A 12 11.72 -3.21 1.21
C ASN A 12 10.62 -2.20 0.88
N TYR A 13 9.45 -2.68 0.42
CA TYR A 13 8.37 -1.82 -0.05
C TYR A 13 7.23 -1.69 0.95
N CYS A 14 6.92 -2.73 1.71
CA CYS A 14 5.71 -2.79 2.52
C CYS A 14 5.99 -2.83 4.03
N ALA A 15 7.24 -2.70 4.49
CA ALA A 15 7.56 -2.70 5.93
C ALA A 15 6.66 -1.79 6.77
N PRO A 16 6.37 -0.53 6.38
CA PRO A 16 5.46 0.31 7.14
C PRO A 16 4.03 -0.26 7.27
N ALA A 17 3.51 -0.90 6.23
CA ALA A 17 2.20 -1.55 6.24
C ALA A 17 2.19 -2.83 7.07
N LEU A 18 3.25 -3.65 6.92
CA LEU A 18 3.46 -4.89 7.67
C LEU A 18 3.64 -4.64 9.17
N LYS A 19 4.22 -3.50 9.54
CA LYS A 19 4.35 -3.02 10.93
C LYS A 19 3.17 -2.14 11.37
N GLN A 20 2.17 -1.99 10.52
CA GLN A 20 0.91 -1.29 10.78
C GLN A 20 1.07 0.19 11.19
N CYS A 21 2.19 0.82 10.83
CA CYS A 21 2.40 2.27 10.99
C CYS A 21 1.96 3.08 9.74
N LYS A 22 1.79 2.42 8.60
CA LYS A 22 1.14 2.95 7.39
C LYS A 22 -0.08 2.06 7.06
N TYR A 23 -1.17 2.63 6.54
CA TYR A 23 -2.36 1.85 6.19
C TYR A 23 -2.09 0.78 5.14
N ALA A 24 -1.34 1.13 4.10
CA ALA A 24 -1.02 0.22 3.02
C ALA A 24 0.24 0.62 2.26
N ASN A 25 0.77 -0.32 1.47
CA ASN A 25 1.70 -0.01 0.40
C ASN A 25 1.54 -1.00 -0.76
N MET A 26 2.09 -0.65 -1.92
CA MET A 26 2.15 -1.57 -3.05
C MET A 26 3.50 -1.53 -3.76
N PHE A 27 3.80 -2.60 -4.47
CA PHE A 27 4.92 -2.66 -5.40
C PHE A 27 4.58 -3.54 -6.59
N HIS A 28 5.35 -3.35 -7.66
CA HIS A 28 5.13 -4.03 -8.93
C HIS A 28 6.21 -5.09 -9.17
N LEU A 29 5.80 -6.19 -9.79
CA LEU A 29 6.69 -7.23 -10.29
C LEU A 29 6.35 -7.57 -11.74
N PRO A 30 7.32 -7.95 -12.59
CA PRO A 30 7.02 -8.48 -13.92
C PRO A 30 6.08 -9.69 -13.82
N LYS A 31 5.13 -9.80 -14.76
CA LYS A 31 4.19 -10.93 -14.82
C LYS A 31 4.81 -12.14 -15.51
N ASN A 32 5.85 -12.71 -14.92
CA ASN A 32 6.58 -13.86 -15.47
C ASN A 32 6.67 -15.05 -14.50
N ASP A 33 6.03 -14.95 -13.33
CA ASP A 33 6.19 -15.91 -12.25
C ASP A 33 4.88 -16.21 -11.53
N ASN A 34 4.26 -17.32 -11.89
CA ASN A 34 2.99 -17.76 -11.31
C ASN A 34 3.10 -18.19 -9.83
N SER A 35 4.31 -18.46 -9.31
CA SER A 35 4.50 -18.85 -7.90
C SER A 35 4.07 -17.75 -6.92
N ILE A 36 3.98 -16.50 -7.38
CA ILE A 36 3.50 -15.37 -6.58
C ILE A 36 2.08 -15.62 -6.05
N LYS A 37 1.20 -16.28 -6.82
CA LYS A 37 -0.17 -16.59 -6.37
C LYS A 37 -0.18 -17.47 -5.12
N ILE A 38 0.69 -18.49 -5.10
CA ILE A 38 0.84 -19.42 -3.97
C ILE A 38 1.43 -18.70 -2.77
N LEU A 39 2.46 -17.87 -2.97
CA LEU A 39 3.08 -17.08 -1.90
C LEU A 39 2.05 -16.15 -1.24
N ILE A 40 1.24 -15.43 -2.02
CA ILE A 40 0.19 -14.54 -1.50
C ILE A 40 -0.81 -15.33 -0.64
N GLN A 41 -1.26 -16.51 -1.09
CA GLN A 41 -2.15 -17.36 -0.30
C GLN A 41 -1.52 -17.80 1.02
N GLN A 42 -0.26 -18.25 0.99
CA GLN A 42 0.49 -18.67 2.19
C GLN A 42 0.64 -17.52 3.20
N TYR A 43 1.00 -16.32 2.75
CA TYR A 43 1.14 -15.18 3.65
C TYR A 43 -0.20 -14.68 4.19
N ASN A 44 -1.27 -14.71 3.40
CA ASN A 44 -2.61 -14.40 3.92
C ASN A 44 -3.03 -15.39 5.02
N GLN A 45 -2.73 -16.69 4.87
CA GLN A 45 -3.00 -17.68 5.93
C GLN A 45 -2.25 -17.35 7.23
N GLN A 46 -1.05 -16.78 7.14
CA GLN A 46 -0.22 -16.44 8.31
C GLN A 46 -0.53 -15.07 8.92
N LEU A 47 -0.90 -14.08 8.10
CA LEU A 47 -0.91 -12.67 8.48
C LEU A 47 -2.32 -12.08 8.64
N ASN A 48 -3.36 -12.70 8.07
CA ASN A 48 -4.73 -12.19 8.19
C ASN A 48 -5.19 -12.11 9.65
N SER A 49 -4.80 -13.08 10.50
CA SER A 49 -5.09 -13.07 11.95
C SER A 49 -4.38 -11.94 12.70
N LYS A 50 -3.29 -11.40 12.12
CA LYS A 50 -2.58 -10.22 12.61
C LYS A 50 -3.12 -8.90 12.04
N GLY A 51 -4.21 -8.96 11.27
CA GLY A 51 -4.85 -7.81 10.65
C GLY A 51 -4.11 -7.27 9.42
N ILE A 52 -3.30 -8.08 8.75
CA ILE A 52 -2.53 -7.70 7.55
C ILE A 52 -2.96 -8.59 6.39
N PHE A 53 -3.21 -7.96 5.24
CA PHE A 53 -3.80 -8.61 4.07
C PHE A 53 -3.00 -8.28 2.82
N LEU A 54 -2.81 -9.29 1.97
CA LEU A 54 -2.13 -9.18 0.69
C LEU A 54 -3.12 -9.45 -0.45
N ILE A 55 -3.17 -8.55 -1.42
CA ILE A 55 -3.95 -8.68 -2.64
C ILE A 55 -3.00 -8.68 -3.83
N LEU A 56 -3.17 -9.69 -4.70
CA LEU A 56 -2.57 -9.70 -6.02
C LEU A 56 -3.54 -9.03 -7.01
N ILE A 57 -3.04 -8.03 -7.74
CA ILE A 57 -3.72 -7.40 -8.86
C ILE A 57 -2.94 -7.77 -10.11
N GLU A 58 -3.57 -8.50 -11.02
CA GLU A 58 -2.95 -8.90 -12.28
C GLU A 58 -3.25 -7.83 -13.33
N GLN A 59 -2.19 -7.31 -13.95
CA GLN A 59 -2.26 -6.45 -15.12
C GLN A 59 -1.72 -7.21 -16.34
N GLU A 60 -1.72 -6.59 -17.52
CA GLU A 60 -1.28 -7.25 -18.75
C GLU A 60 0.18 -7.72 -18.65
N PHE A 61 1.10 -6.84 -18.22
CA PHE A 61 2.54 -7.11 -18.19
C PHE A 61 3.15 -7.19 -16.79
N GLN A 62 2.38 -6.88 -15.75
CA GLN A 62 2.88 -6.82 -14.37
C GLN A 62 1.88 -7.35 -13.34
N TYR A 63 2.40 -7.72 -12.19
CA TYR A 63 1.66 -7.91 -10.96
C TYR A 63 1.82 -6.69 -10.07
N THR A 64 0.72 -6.22 -9.48
CA THR A 64 0.75 -5.31 -8.34
C THR A 64 0.44 -6.09 -7.07
N ILE A 65 1.38 -6.09 -6.13
CA ILE A 65 1.21 -6.69 -4.82
C ILE A 65 0.83 -5.55 -3.89
N TYR A 66 -0.40 -5.61 -3.40
CA TYR A 66 -0.96 -4.61 -2.52
C TYR A 66 -1.09 -5.18 -1.10
N VAL A 67 -0.45 -4.53 -0.14
CA VAL A 67 -0.40 -4.94 1.26
C VAL A 67 -1.09 -3.87 2.08
N TYR A 68 -2.10 -4.24 2.87
CA TYR A 68 -2.80 -3.30 3.74
C TYR A 68 -3.08 -3.91 5.11
N ASN A 69 -3.24 -3.03 6.12
CA ASN A 69 -3.69 -3.44 7.44
C ASN A 69 -5.19 -3.15 7.63
N SER A 70 -5.80 -3.76 8.66
CA SER A 70 -7.25 -3.69 8.90
C SER A 70 -7.79 -2.26 9.05
N LYS A 71 -6.99 -1.33 9.57
CA LYS A 71 -7.40 0.07 9.80
C LYS A 71 -7.67 0.83 8.49
N LEU A 72 -7.13 0.35 7.36
CA LEU A 72 -7.42 0.95 6.06
C LEU A 72 -8.93 0.91 5.77
N LYS A 73 -9.63 -0.16 6.17
CA LYS A 73 -11.07 -0.29 5.92
C LYS A 73 -11.85 0.84 6.58
N ASP A 74 -11.49 1.18 7.81
CA ASP A 74 -12.12 2.28 8.55
C ASP A 74 -11.79 3.63 7.93
N TYR A 75 -10.53 3.84 7.52
CA TYR A 75 -10.11 5.05 6.82
C TYR A 75 -10.89 5.27 5.52
N ILE A 76 -10.97 4.23 4.67
CA ILE A 76 -11.71 4.28 3.40
C ILE A 76 -13.20 4.52 3.66
N SER A 77 -13.75 3.98 4.75
CA SER A 77 -15.17 4.15 5.09
C SER A 77 -15.50 5.49 5.73
N SER A 78 -14.50 6.34 6.01
CA SER A 78 -14.75 7.68 6.57
C SER A 78 -15.53 8.56 5.59
N ASN A 79 -16.38 9.44 6.12
CA ASN A 79 -17.25 10.30 5.29
C ASN A 79 -16.46 11.15 4.28
N ALA A 80 -15.32 11.73 4.70
CA ALA A 80 -14.50 12.56 3.83
C ALA A 80 -13.94 11.75 2.65
N VAL A 81 -13.39 10.56 2.92
CA VAL A 81 -12.85 9.68 1.90
C VAL A 81 -13.94 9.13 0.98
N GLN A 82 -15.08 8.70 1.53
CA GLN A 82 -16.21 8.23 0.73
C GLN A 82 -16.76 9.31 -0.19
N ASN A 83 -16.91 10.55 0.29
CA ASN A 83 -17.36 11.66 -0.53
C ASN A 83 -16.39 11.96 -1.69
N PHE A 84 -15.08 11.91 -1.41
CA PHE A 84 -14.06 12.03 -2.45
C PHE A 84 -14.12 10.87 -3.45
N LEU A 85 -14.10 9.62 -2.99
CA LEU A 85 -14.16 8.44 -3.86
C LEU A 85 -15.44 8.42 -4.73
N LYS A 86 -16.56 8.91 -4.20
CA LYS A 86 -17.81 9.07 -4.96
C LYS A 86 -17.69 10.04 -6.12
N SER A 87 -16.91 11.13 -6.03
CA SER A 87 -16.68 12.02 -7.19
C SER A 87 -15.88 11.34 -8.29
N TYR A 88 -15.17 10.26 -7.95
CA TYR A 88 -14.52 9.35 -8.89
C TYR A 88 -15.40 8.14 -9.23
N HIS A 89 -16.69 8.11 -8.91
CA HIS A 89 -17.61 7.01 -9.21
C HIS A 89 -17.26 5.68 -8.53
N TYR A 90 -16.48 5.70 -7.43
CA TYR A 90 -16.30 4.51 -6.63
C TYR A 90 -17.58 4.17 -5.85
N PRO A 91 -17.82 2.87 -5.60
CA PRO A 91 -18.91 2.39 -4.75
C PRO A 91 -18.62 2.61 -3.26
N ASN A 92 -19.61 2.34 -2.40
CA ASN A 92 -19.60 2.80 -1.00
C ASN A 92 -19.00 1.79 0.02
N THR A 93 -18.64 0.58 -0.42
CA THR A 93 -18.05 -0.43 0.48
C THR A 93 -16.60 -0.67 0.12
N PHE A 94 -15.76 -0.92 1.12
CA PHE A 94 -14.33 -1.17 0.94
C PHE A 94 -14.05 -2.25 -0.11
N GLU A 95 -14.74 -3.39 -0.03
CA GLU A 95 -14.54 -4.51 -0.96
C GLU A 95 -14.87 -4.12 -2.41
N LEU A 96 -15.95 -3.36 -2.61
CA LEU A 96 -16.32 -2.85 -3.93
C LEU A 96 -15.35 -1.76 -4.40
N CYS A 97 -14.84 -0.90 -3.51
CA CYS A 97 -13.83 0.09 -3.86
C CYS A 97 -12.55 -0.58 -4.35
N ILE A 98 -12.11 -1.65 -3.69
CA ILE A 98 -10.94 -2.44 -4.10
C ILE A 98 -11.16 -3.10 -5.46
N GLN A 99 -12.38 -3.63 -5.73
CA GLN A 99 -12.71 -4.16 -7.05
C GLN A 99 -12.64 -3.07 -8.14
N GLU A 100 -13.14 -1.87 -7.85
CA GLU A 100 -13.08 -0.74 -8.77
C GLU A 100 -11.64 -0.28 -9.02
N LEU A 101 -10.82 -0.17 -7.97
CA LEU A 101 -9.40 0.15 -8.08
C LEU A 101 -8.65 -0.84 -8.99
N LYS A 102 -8.94 -2.15 -8.85
CA LYS A 102 -8.35 -3.19 -9.70
C LYS A 102 -8.69 -3.00 -11.17
N LYS A 103 -9.92 -2.58 -11.50
CA LYS A 103 -10.33 -2.29 -12.87
C LYS A 103 -9.57 -1.08 -13.41
N ARG A 104 -9.49 0.00 -12.63
CA ARG A 104 -8.82 1.25 -13.03
C ARG A 104 -7.34 1.09 -13.28
N LEU A 105 -6.66 0.30 -12.45
CA LEU A 105 -5.25 -0.07 -12.66
C LEU A 105 -5.01 -0.83 -13.97
N ASN A 106 -6.05 -1.40 -14.57
CA ASN A 106 -6.00 -2.07 -15.87
C ASN A 106 -6.43 -1.17 -17.04
N THR A 107 -6.60 0.13 -16.81
CA THR A 107 -6.89 1.11 -17.86
C THR A 107 -5.65 1.91 -18.23
N ASN A 108 -5.68 2.58 -19.39
CA ASN A 108 -4.56 3.41 -19.85
C ASN A 108 -4.32 4.64 -18.96
N ASN A 109 -5.33 5.09 -18.22
CA ASN A 109 -5.22 6.24 -17.32
C ASN A 109 -4.97 5.75 -15.90
N PHE A 110 -3.78 6.02 -15.37
CA PHE A 110 -3.42 5.60 -14.02
C PHE A 110 -4.28 6.34 -12.97
N PRO A 111 -4.93 5.62 -12.04
CA PRO A 111 -5.81 6.24 -11.04
C PRO A 111 -4.99 7.00 -9.99
N HIS A 112 -4.91 8.33 -10.10
CA HIS A 112 -4.15 9.14 -9.13
C HIS A 112 -4.79 9.19 -7.74
N GLU A 113 -6.10 8.93 -7.64
CA GLU A 113 -6.81 8.74 -6.38
C GLU A 113 -6.31 7.55 -5.56
N ILE A 114 -5.49 6.68 -6.15
CA ILE A 114 -4.84 5.54 -5.47
C ILE A 114 -4.07 5.94 -4.21
N GLY A 115 -3.64 7.20 -4.10
CA GLY A 115 -3.01 7.73 -2.90
C GLY A 115 -3.86 7.54 -1.64
N VAL A 116 -5.19 7.61 -1.75
CA VAL A 116 -6.11 7.33 -0.64
C VAL A 116 -6.00 5.85 -0.21
N PHE A 117 -5.94 4.93 -1.16
CA PHE A 117 -5.78 3.51 -0.86
C PHE A 117 -4.40 3.20 -0.26
N LEU A 118 -3.39 4.01 -0.55
CA LEU A 118 -2.08 3.95 0.10
C LEU A 118 -2.04 4.58 1.49
N GLY A 119 -3.13 5.23 1.90
CA GLY A 119 -3.24 5.90 3.19
C GLY A 119 -2.60 7.28 3.25
N TYR A 120 -2.38 7.93 2.11
CA TYR A 120 -1.94 9.33 2.09
C TYR A 120 -3.04 10.25 2.60
N PRO A 121 -2.69 11.36 3.27
CA PRO A 121 -3.66 12.36 3.67
C PRO A 121 -4.52 12.80 2.49
N LEU A 122 -5.84 12.89 2.69
CA LEU A 122 -6.78 13.19 1.61
C LEU A 122 -6.45 14.53 0.91
N ASP A 123 -6.09 15.56 1.68
CA ASP A 123 -5.68 16.86 1.16
C ASP A 123 -4.45 16.77 0.24
N ASP A 124 -3.51 15.87 0.55
CA ASP A 124 -2.31 15.68 -0.26
C ASP A 124 -2.62 14.93 -1.56
N VAL A 125 -3.58 14.00 -1.53
CA VAL A 125 -4.08 13.34 -2.74
C VAL A 125 -4.79 14.34 -3.65
N ILE A 126 -5.67 15.16 -3.08
CA ILE A 126 -6.37 16.22 -3.83
C ILE A 126 -5.36 17.21 -4.41
N GLY A 127 -4.41 17.68 -3.61
CA GLY A 127 -3.37 18.61 -4.06
C GLY A 127 -2.52 18.04 -5.20
N PHE A 128 -2.21 16.74 -5.17
CA PHE A 128 -1.52 16.05 -6.25
C PHE A 128 -2.33 16.03 -7.55
N ILE A 129 -3.61 15.70 -7.47
CA ILE A 129 -4.49 15.61 -8.64
C ILE A 129 -4.74 17.00 -9.24
N GLU A 130 -4.90 18.02 -8.41
CA GLU A 130 -5.14 19.40 -8.84
C GLU A 130 -3.86 20.16 -9.25
N HIS A 131 -2.70 19.49 -9.22
CA HIS A 131 -1.41 20.09 -9.57
C HIS A 131 -1.07 21.36 -8.77
N LYS A 132 -1.41 21.39 -7.48
CA LYS A 132 -1.09 22.50 -6.57
C LYS A 132 0.43 22.62 -6.33
N PRO A 133 0.93 23.78 -5.87
CA PRO A 133 2.28 23.85 -5.31
C PRO A 133 2.36 22.99 -4.03
N PHE A 134 3.42 22.20 -3.92
CA PHE A 134 3.70 21.36 -2.75
C PHE A 134 4.80 21.99 -1.89
N TYR A 135 4.84 21.62 -0.60
CA TYR A 135 5.79 22.16 0.37
C TYR A 135 6.97 21.21 0.68
N LEU A 136 6.76 19.90 0.54
CA LEU A 136 7.77 18.88 0.83
C LEU A 136 7.58 17.67 -0.10
N VAL A 137 8.69 16.98 -0.44
CA VAL A 137 8.67 15.70 -1.15
C VAL A 137 9.35 14.65 -0.30
N GLY A 138 8.66 13.53 -0.07
CA GLY A 138 9.18 12.33 0.57
C GLY A 138 8.53 11.08 -0.02
N ASP A 139 7.92 10.23 0.81
CA ASP A 139 7.12 9.09 0.34
C ASP A 139 5.91 9.51 -0.52
N TRP A 140 5.41 10.74 -0.31
CA TRP A 140 4.47 11.42 -1.19
C TRP A 140 4.80 12.92 -1.26
N LYS A 141 4.10 13.66 -2.13
CA LYS A 141 4.18 15.13 -2.17
C LYS A 141 3.23 15.72 -1.13
N VAL A 142 3.73 16.59 -0.28
CA VAL A 142 2.99 17.15 0.86
C VAL A 142 2.47 18.54 0.50
N TYR A 143 1.17 18.73 0.69
CA TYR A 143 0.43 19.96 0.40
C TYR A 143 -0.12 20.59 1.67
N GLN A 144 -0.14 19.86 2.80
CA GLN A 144 -0.46 20.40 4.13
C GLN A 144 0.32 19.68 5.24
N ASN A 145 0.43 20.27 6.43
CA ASN A 145 0.98 19.61 7.64
C ASN A 145 2.40 19.03 7.50
N VAL A 146 3.34 19.81 6.93
CA VAL A 146 4.73 19.41 6.66
C VAL A 146 5.42 18.70 7.83
N ASN A 147 5.27 19.22 9.05
CA ASN A 147 5.91 18.66 10.24
C ASN A 147 5.41 17.24 10.56
N GLU A 148 4.14 16.95 10.33
CA GLU A 148 3.58 15.62 10.58
C GLU A 148 3.99 14.64 9.49
N ALA A 149 3.96 15.08 8.22
CA ALA A 149 4.45 14.26 7.10
C ALA A 149 5.93 13.88 7.27
N GLN A 150 6.78 14.82 7.71
CA GLN A 150 8.19 14.54 7.97
C GLN A 150 8.39 13.46 9.03
N LYS A 151 7.65 13.52 10.15
CA LYS A 151 7.69 12.47 11.19
C LYS A 151 7.26 11.12 10.64
N GLN A 152 6.23 11.08 9.78
CA GLN A 152 5.77 9.85 9.13
C GLN A 152 6.83 9.27 8.20
N PHE A 153 7.49 10.10 7.38
CA PHE A 153 8.60 9.67 6.51
C PHE A 153 9.75 9.06 7.32
N ASP A 154 10.15 9.73 8.40
CA ASP A 154 11.23 9.25 9.26
C ASP A 154 10.86 7.91 9.94
N LEU A 155 9.62 7.79 10.42
CA LEU A 155 9.11 6.54 10.97
C LEU A 155 9.11 5.41 9.93
N PHE A 156 8.66 5.69 8.70
CA PHE A 156 8.61 4.69 7.63
C PHE A 156 10.00 4.21 7.23
N LYS A 157 10.94 5.16 7.10
CA LYS A 157 12.34 4.87 6.82
C LYS A 157 12.96 3.99 7.91
N GLN A 158 12.86 4.37 9.17
CA GLN A 158 13.39 3.58 10.30
C GLN A 158 12.76 2.19 10.38
N THR A 159 11.44 2.10 10.14
CA THR A 159 10.71 0.84 10.13
C THR A 159 11.21 -0.10 9.04
N LYS A 160 11.40 0.43 7.82
CA LYS A 160 11.96 -0.30 6.68
C LYS A 160 13.38 -0.78 6.97
N GLU A 161 14.27 0.09 7.44
CA GLU A 161 15.66 -0.23 7.73
C GLU A 161 15.76 -1.33 8.79
N LYS A 162 15.00 -1.21 9.89
CA LYS A 162 14.95 -2.23 10.95
C LYS A 162 14.48 -3.58 10.42
N MET A 163 13.41 -3.59 9.63
CA MET A 163 12.83 -4.82 9.10
C MET A 163 13.76 -5.50 8.09
N LEU A 164 14.39 -4.73 7.20
CA LEU A 164 15.40 -5.26 6.26
C LEU A 164 16.58 -5.86 7.01
N ASN A 165 17.09 -5.19 8.05
CA ASN A 165 18.17 -5.72 8.88
C ASN A 165 17.82 -7.07 9.50
N GLN A 166 16.57 -7.24 9.99
CA GLN A 166 16.12 -8.52 10.52
C GLN A 166 16.07 -9.62 9.44
N ILE A 167 15.55 -9.32 8.25
CA ILE A 167 15.57 -10.27 7.11
C ILE A 167 17.01 -10.64 6.71
N HIS A 168 17.94 -9.67 6.73
CA HIS A 168 19.36 -9.92 6.45
C HIS A 168 20.03 -10.82 7.49
N LEU A 169 19.65 -10.70 8.76
CA LEU A 169 20.08 -11.58 9.85
C LEU A 169 19.46 -12.99 9.79
N GLY A 170 18.57 -13.25 8.83
CA GLY A 170 17.98 -14.57 8.60
C GLY A 170 16.66 -14.83 9.32
N TYR A 171 16.07 -13.80 9.95
CA TYR A 171 14.71 -13.92 10.49
C TYR A 171 13.69 -14.06 9.35
N GLU A 172 12.69 -14.91 9.54
CA GLU A 172 11.55 -15.02 8.63
C GLU A 172 10.54 -13.90 8.88
N LEU A 173 9.77 -13.55 7.84
CA LEU A 173 8.78 -12.47 7.93
C LEU A 173 7.76 -12.70 9.04
N ALA A 174 7.30 -13.94 9.20
CA ALA A 174 6.31 -14.31 10.21
C ALA A 174 6.80 -14.16 11.66
N GLN A 175 8.12 -14.20 11.88
CA GLN A 175 8.74 -14.04 13.21
C GLN A 175 8.87 -12.57 13.61
N ILE A 176 8.97 -11.67 12.63
CA ILE A 176 9.23 -10.26 12.87
C ILE A 176 7.96 -9.42 12.83
N ILE A 177 6.89 -9.85 12.14
CA ILE A 177 5.58 -9.20 12.18
C ILE A 177 4.85 -9.56 13.47
#